data_AF-A0A942IN66-F1
#
_entry.id   AF-A0A942IN66-F1
#
_cell.length_a   1.000
_cell.length_b   1.000
_cell.length_c   1.000
_cell.angle_alpha   90.00
_cell.angle_beta   90.00
_cell.angle_gamma   90.00
#
_symmetry.space_group_name_H-M   'P 1'
#
loop_
_entity.id
_entity.type
_entity.pdbx_description
1 polymer ?
#
loop_
_entity_poly.entity_id
_entity_poly.type
_entity_poly.pdbx_seq_one_letter_code
_entity_poly.pdbx_strand_id
1 'polypeptide(L)' 'MAKEFLSQKGYPFTEHDVTKDRAALDEMVKVSGARSVPVITACNEVMVGFEKTRLEQMLSCIKQRSEV' A
#
# COMPACT_ATOMS: atom_id res chain seq x y z
N MET A 1 3.78 -2.64 -11.80
CA MET A 1 4.38 -1.42 -11.20
C MET A 1 4.41 -1.43 -9.68
N ALA A 2 3.34 -1.10 -8.92
CA ALA A 2 3.39 -1.13 -7.44
C ALA A 2 3.63 -2.53 -6.86
N LYS A 3 2.86 -3.50 -7.33
CA LYS A 3 2.96 -4.92 -6.93
C LYS A 3 4.32 -5.52 -7.27
N GLU A 4 4.79 -5.26 -8.48
CA GLU A 4 6.13 -5.68 -8.89
C GLU A 4 7.22 -5.03 -8.06
N PHE A 5 7.08 -3.76 -7.67
CA PHE A 5 8.05 -3.09 -6.80
C PHE A 5 8.09 -3.72 -5.40
N LEU A 6 6.93 -4.05 -4.84
CA LEU A 6 6.78 -4.77 -3.58
C LEU A 6 7.38 -6.18 -3.65
N SER A 7 7.04 -6.95 -4.70
CA SER A 7 7.58 -8.31 -4.94
C SER A 7 9.08 -8.29 -5.18
N GLN A 8 9.60 -7.34 -5.96
CA GLN A 8 11.03 -7.23 -6.27
C GLN A 8 11.86 -6.85 -5.04
N LYS A 9 11.27 -6.12 -4.10
CA LYS A 9 11.88 -5.84 -2.79
C LYS A 9 11.67 -6.98 -1.78
N GLY A 10 10.89 -8.00 -2.10
CA GLY A 10 10.63 -9.15 -1.23
C GLY A 10 9.69 -8.86 -0.05
N TYR A 11 8.89 -7.79 -0.11
CA TYR A 11 7.97 -7.48 0.97
C TYR A 11 6.71 -8.35 0.88
N PRO A 12 6.27 -8.98 1.97
CA PRO A 12 4.98 -9.64 2.02
C PRO A 12 3.87 -8.57 1.97
N PHE A 13 2.97 -8.66 1.00
CA PHE A 13 1.79 -7.81 0.89
C PHE A 13 0.55 -8.66 0.69
N THR A 14 -0.59 -8.15 1.16
CA THR A 14 -1.90 -8.75 0.91
C THR A 14 -2.63 -7.89 -0.10
N GLU A 15 -3.08 -8.50 -1.20
CA GLU A 15 -3.90 -7.81 -2.18
C GLU A 15 -5.35 -7.78 -1.71
N HIS A 16 -5.95 -6.59 -1.69
CA HIS A 16 -7.39 -6.42 -1.51
C HIS A 16 -7.99 -5.81 -2.76
N ASP A 17 -8.93 -6.52 -3.35
CA ASP A 17 -9.57 -6.13 -4.60
C ASP A 17 -10.85 -5.32 -4.30
N VAL A 18 -10.71 -4.00 -4.30
CA VAL A 18 -11.82 -3.06 -4.07
C VAL A 18 -12.84 -3.03 -5.20
N THR A 19 -12.57 -3.67 -6.35
CA THR A 19 -13.55 -3.77 -7.45
C THR A 19 -14.57 -4.87 -7.19
N LYS A 20 -14.15 -5.92 -6.48
CA LYS A 20 -15.02 -7.03 -6.07
C LYS A 20 -15.66 -6.77 -4.70
N ASP A 21 -14.97 -6.07 -3.81
CA ASP A 21 -15.42 -5.83 -2.45
C ASP A 21 -15.76 -4.36 -2.21
N ARG A 22 -17.08 -4.08 -2.17
CA ARG A 22 -17.58 -2.74 -1.90
C ARG A 22 -17.25 -2.24 -0.49
N ALA A 23 -17.14 -3.13 0.50
CA ALA A 23 -16.77 -2.73 1.85
C ALA A 23 -15.30 -2.29 1.90
N ALA A 24 -14.42 -3.03 1.22
CA ALA A 24 -13.02 -2.63 1.05
C ALA A 24 -12.87 -1.31 0.27
N LEU A 25 -13.71 -1.06 -0.73
CA LEU A 25 -13.76 0.23 -1.43
C LEU A 25 -14.16 1.37 -0.48
N ASP A 26 -15.20 1.18 0.33
CA ASP A 26 -15.69 2.21 1.25
C ASP A 26 -14.65 2.52 2.34
N GLU A 27 -14.05 1.48 2.93
CA GLU A 27 -12.91 1.61 3.85
C GLU A 27 -11.72 2.30 3.18
N MET A 28 -11.36 1.93 1.95
CA MET A 28 -10.28 2.58 1.20
C MET A 28 -10.56 4.08 1.01
N VAL A 29 -11.77 4.47 0.64
CA VAL A 29 -12.15 5.88 0.46
C VAL A 29 -12.15 6.61 1.80
N LYS A 30 -12.61 5.96 2.87
CA LYS A 30 -12.66 6.54 4.22
C LYS A 30 -11.27 6.73 4.82
N VAL A 31 -10.38 5.78 4.60
CA VAL A 31 -9.01 5.76 5.15
C VAL A 31 -8.07 6.63 4.30
N SER A 32 -8.21 6.61 2.98
CA SER A 32 -7.32 7.33 2.06
C SER A 32 -7.85 8.70 1.61
N GLY A 33 -9.14 8.96 1.82
CA GLY A 33 -9.82 10.18 1.33
C GLY A 33 -10.01 10.21 -0.19
N ALA A 34 -9.50 9.22 -0.92
CA ALA A 34 -9.49 9.21 -2.37
C ALA A 34 -10.17 7.96 -2.94
N ARG A 35 -10.83 8.15 -4.08
CA ARG A 35 -11.39 7.07 -4.91
C ARG A 35 -10.41 6.54 -5.96
N SER A 36 -9.18 7.04 -5.97
CA SER A 36 -8.17 6.67 -6.95
C SER A 36 -7.31 5.51 -6.44
N VAL A 37 -7.26 4.45 -7.23
CA VAL A 37 -6.34 3.33 -7.06
C VAL A 37 -5.02 3.61 -7.82
N PRO A 38 -3.89 3.01 -7.42
CA PRO A 38 -3.70 2.10 -6.29
C PRO A 38 -3.63 2.84 -4.94
N VAL A 39 -4.15 2.23 -3.87
CA VAL A 39 -3.97 2.70 -2.49
C VAL A 39 -3.09 1.68 -1.77
N ILE A 40 -2.02 2.16 -1.12
CA ILE A 40 -1.03 1.32 -0.44
C ILE A 40 -1.00 1.77 1.01
N THR A 41 -1.29 0.86 1.93
CA THR A 41 -1.24 1.11 3.37
C THR A 41 -0.07 0.35 3.98
N ALA A 42 0.86 1.07 4.62
CA ALA A 42 2.05 0.50 5.22
C ALA A 42 2.47 1.33 6.44
N CYS A 43 2.93 0.70 7.52
CA CYS A 43 3.42 1.40 8.72
C CYS A 43 2.44 2.42 9.34
N ASN A 44 1.12 2.16 9.28
CA ASN A 44 0.08 3.10 9.71
C ASN A 44 -0.03 4.38 8.84
N GLU A 45 0.68 4.43 7.71
CA GLU A 45 0.52 5.43 6.68
C GLU A 45 -0.34 4.91 5.53
N VAL A 46 -1.06 5.83 4.90
CA VAL A 46 -1.91 5.57 3.74
C VAL A 46 -1.36 6.39 2.58
N MET A 47 -0.96 5.70 1.52
CA MET A 47 -0.57 6.32 0.26
C MET A 47 -1.66 6.11 -0.77
N VAL A 48 -2.11 7.21 -1.36
CA VAL A 48 -2.95 7.23 -2.56
C VAL A 48 -2.05 7.41 -3.78
N GLY A 49 -2.19 6.53 -4.75
CA GLY A 49 -1.40 6.50 -5.98
C GLY A 49 -0.14 5.63 -5.86
N PHE A 50 0.60 5.55 -6.97
CA PHE A 50 1.91 4.89 -7.00
C PHE A 50 2.99 5.95 -7.21
N GLU A 51 3.77 6.20 -6.17
CA GLU A 51 4.88 7.14 -6.17
C GLU A 51 6.13 6.42 -5.66
N LYS A 52 7.14 6.23 -6.52
CA LYS A 52 8.33 5.42 -6.19
C LYS A 52 9.05 5.94 -4.94
N THR A 53 9.32 7.24 -4.87
CA THR A 53 10.01 7.88 -3.73
C THR A 53 9.26 7.69 -2.43
N ARG A 54 7.94 7.90 -2.48
CA ARG A 54 7.07 7.87 -1.32
C ARG A 54 6.85 6.42 -0.88
N LEU A 55 6.82 5.46 -1.81
CA LEU A 55 6.73 4.03 -1.52
C LEU A 55 8.02 3.54 -0.86
N GLU A 56 9.18 3.98 -1.33
CA GLU A 56 10.46 3.69 -0.67
C GLU A 56 10.53 4.25 0.75
N GLN A 57 9.99 5.44 1.00
CA GLN A 57 9.88 6.01 2.36
C GLN A 57 8.99 5.14 3.27
N MET A 58 7.79 4.78 2.82
CA MET A 58 6.89 3.91 3.60
C MET A 58 7.51 2.53 3.86
N LEU A 59 8.16 1.93 2.86
CA LEU A 59 8.83 0.65 2.98
C LEU A 59 10.07 0.72 3.90
N SER A 60 10.73 1.87 4.00
CA SER A 60 11.86 2.07 4.92
C SER A 60 11.47 1.82 6.38
N CYS A 61 10.24 2.17 6.76
CA CYS A 61 9.70 1.85 8.08
C CYS A 61 9.51 0.34 8.31
N ILE A 62 9.11 -0.41 7.27
CA ILE A 62 9.01 -1.89 7.35
C ILE A 62 10.40 -2.51 7.42
N LYS A 63 11.37 -1.98 6.64
CA LYS A 63 12.74 -2.51 6.58
C LYS A 63 13.45 -2.49 7.93
N GLN A 64 13.18 -1.49 8.77
CA GLN A 64 13.72 -1.39 10.14
C GLN A 64 13.16 -2.44 11.11
N ARG A 65 12.07 -3.14 10.75
CA ARG A 65 11.42 -4.14 11.62
C ARG A 65 11.73 -5.60 11.26
N SER A 66 12.32 -5.86 10.10
CA SER A 66 12.62 -7.23 9.63
C SER A 66 14.06 -7.70 9.91
N GLU A 67 14.88 -6.89 10.57
CA GLU A 67 16.22 -7.30 11.02
C GLU A 67 16.17 -7.61 12.53
N VAL A 68 15.60 -8.76 12.87
CA VAL A 68 15.79 -9.45 14.18
C VAL A 68 15.88 -10.95 13.92
#